data_AF-A0A6V7SD42-F1
#
_entry.id   AF-A0A6V7SD42-F1
#
_cell.length_a   1.000
_cell.length_b   1.000
_cell.length_c   1.000
_cell.angle_alpha   90.00
_cell.angle_beta   90.00
_cell.angle_gamma   90.00
#
_symmetry.space_group_name_H-M   'P 1'
#
loop_
_entity.id
_entity.type
_entity.pdbx_description
1 polymer ?
#
loop_
_entity_poly.entity_id
_entity_poly.type
_entity_poly.pdbx_seq_one_letter_code
_entity_poly.pdbx_strand_id
1 'polypeptide(L)'
;MANYNIEDVYKAIYKINNYFGEIKRSGITIDRTDGLIRKYCQYGNKSGYGNCRDYLEKASSGVINLLITLKDKNGLEYDKLAEYAILWLRYKLNQKSPYNSTKLNDFYTKYVEKNKYYDEKIKGNGSPTYKEIIDKKKDLMDMNIKEMSKFNYPFSILVILYNEIKNNKLDCKKYLSYPENFANKFKELNNDSSITGNTSYRKLLSTLSYDYNNLKNKYDNKNSCNFPPLSELNSQKSFTQNSLEGSGQTLGETLKVTSSSSSISTTLIPALSTFSVIPVFLGIAYKYSLFGVDKLFQRQYLRKKLKKITKKMKLNI
;
A
#
# COMPACT_ATOMS: atom_id res chain seq x y z
N MET A 1 1.02 -6.16 -21.87
CA MET A 1 1.29 -5.77 -20.46
C MET A 1 2.00 -6.91 -19.77
N ALA A 2 3.14 -6.65 -19.14
CA ALA A 2 3.83 -7.68 -18.36
C ALA A 2 2.95 -8.09 -17.19
N ASN A 3 2.58 -9.38 -17.12
CA ASN A 3 1.75 -9.93 -16.06
C ASN A 3 2.60 -10.11 -14.80
N TYR A 4 2.78 -9.04 -14.02
CA TYR A 4 3.55 -9.12 -12.79
C TYR A 4 2.77 -9.89 -11.72
N ASN A 5 3.48 -10.68 -10.92
CA ASN A 5 2.85 -11.41 -9.82
C ASN A 5 2.63 -10.49 -8.62
N ILE A 6 1.36 -10.12 -8.37
CA ILE A 6 0.95 -9.28 -7.24
C ILE A 6 1.33 -9.88 -5.87
N GLU A 7 1.36 -11.21 -5.73
CA GLU A 7 1.79 -11.82 -4.47
C GLU A 7 3.24 -11.50 -4.14
N ASP A 8 4.10 -11.49 -5.17
CA ASP A 8 5.51 -11.24 -4.98
C ASP A 8 5.79 -9.76 -4.68
N VAL A 9 4.95 -8.85 -5.21
CA VAL A 9 4.95 -7.42 -4.84
C VAL A 9 4.66 -7.27 -3.35
N TYR A 10 3.57 -7.83 -2.85
CA TYR A 10 3.21 -7.72 -1.44
C TYR A 10 4.18 -8.47 -0.51
N LYS A 11 4.78 -9.58 -0.95
CA LYS A 11 5.88 -10.24 -0.20
C LYS A 11 7.10 -9.34 -0.10
N ALA A 12 7.47 -8.63 -1.17
CA ALA A 12 8.56 -7.65 -1.14
C ALA A 12 8.24 -6.49 -0.19
N ILE A 13 7.03 -5.92 -0.26
CA ILE A 13 6.54 -4.87 0.63
C ILE A 13 6.57 -5.34 2.10
N TYR A 14 6.06 -6.53 2.39
CA TYR A 14 6.11 -7.11 3.74
C TYR A 14 7.56 -7.23 4.24
N LYS A 15 8.45 -7.70 3.37
CA LYS A 15 9.86 -7.92 3.73
C LYS A 15 10.54 -6.60 4.07
N ILE A 16 10.41 -5.59 3.22
CA ILE A 16 11.02 -4.28 3.45
C ILE A 16 10.41 -3.56 4.66
N ASN A 17 9.13 -3.75 4.94
CA ASN A 17 8.48 -3.17 6.11
C ASN A 17 9.18 -3.58 7.42
N ASN A 18 9.83 -4.74 7.43
CA ASN A 18 10.56 -5.30 8.55
C ASN A 18 12.08 -5.04 8.51
N TYR A 19 12.59 -4.31 7.52
CA TYR A 19 14.01 -3.99 7.42
C TYR A 19 14.46 -2.94 8.41
N PHE A 20 13.58 -2.06 8.88
CA PHE A 20 13.94 -1.12 9.93
C PHE A 20 12.82 -0.85 10.93
N GLY A 21 13.22 -0.48 12.14
CA GLY A 21 12.35 -0.20 13.27
C GLY A 21 13.05 -0.46 14.59
N GLU A 22 12.29 -0.44 15.66
CA GLU A 22 12.81 -0.66 17.02
C GLU A 22 12.47 -2.06 17.51
N ILE A 23 13.40 -2.68 18.24
CA ILE A 23 13.18 -3.92 18.97
C ILE A 23 13.39 -3.68 20.46
N LYS A 24 12.49 -4.19 21.29
CA LYS A 24 12.69 -4.20 22.75
C LYS A 24 13.37 -5.51 23.16
N ARG A 25 14.51 -5.41 23.84
CA ARG A 25 15.24 -6.55 24.41
C ARG A 25 15.62 -6.20 25.85
N SER A 26 15.11 -6.97 26.80
CA SER A 26 15.42 -6.80 28.22
C SER A 26 15.20 -5.35 28.72
N GLY A 27 14.09 -4.73 28.32
CA GLY A 27 13.78 -3.34 28.66
C GLY A 27 14.46 -2.27 27.80
N ILE A 28 15.50 -2.63 27.03
CA ILE A 28 16.25 -1.70 26.16
C ILE A 28 15.60 -1.64 24.77
N THR A 29 15.43 -0.43 24.24
CA THR A 29 14.98 -0.20 22.86
C THR A 29 16.20 -0.10 21.94
N ILE A 30 16.33 -1.04 21.01
CA ILE A 30 17.41 -1.07 20.03
C ILE A 30 16.84 -0.71 18.67
N ASP A 31 17.41 0.34 18.07
CA ASP A 31 17.13 0.70 16.70
C ASP A 31 17.82 -0.27 15.74
N ARG A 32 17.08 -0.72 14.73
CA ARG A 32 17.53 -1.73 13.80
C ARG A 32 17.33 -1.24 12.37
N THR A 33 18.35 -1.49 11.55
CA THR A 33 18.31 -1.30 10.11
C THR A 33 18.95 -2.49 9.40
N ASP A 34 18.30 -3.00 8.36
CA ASP A 34 18.80 -4.09 7.52
C ASP A 34 19.88 -3.58 6.56
N GLY A 35 20.88 -4.42 6.29
CA GLY A 35 21.99 -4.08 5.40
C GLY A 35 21.56 -3.69 3.99
N LEU A 36 20.42 -4.22 3.52
CA LEU A 36 19.89 -3.94 2.17
C LEU A 36 19.39 -2.51 2.00
N ILE A 37 18.78 -1.93 3.04
CA ILE A 37 18.41 -0.49 3.05
C ILE A 37 19.64 0.35 3.32
N ARG A 38 20.49 -0.13 4.24
CA ARG A 38 21.70 0.56 4.66
C ARG A 38 22.61 0.98 3.49
N LYS A 39 22.67 0.18 2.42
CA LYS A 39 23.38 0.53 1.18
C LYS A 39 23.01 1.90 0.60
N TYR A 40 21.73 2.27 0.72
CA TYR A 40 21.17 3.50 0.14
C TYR A 40 21.12 4.68 1.13
N CYS A 41 21.72 4.52 2.32
CA CYS A 41 21.84 5.56 3.33
C CYS A 41 23.05 6.48 3.05
N GLN A 42 22.99 7.27 1.98
CA GLN A 42 24.03 8.25 1.65
C GLN A 42 23.43 9.65 1.50
N TYR A 43 23.72 10.50 2.47
CA TYR A 43 23.17 11.86 2.60
C TYR A 43 24.30 12.88 2.86
N GLY A 44 24.41 13.88 1.99
CA GLY A 44 25.44 14.93 2.03
C GLY A 44 26.86 14.44 1.68
N ASN A 45 27.86 15.29 1.92
CA ASN A 45 29.27 15.05 1.54
C ASN A 45 30.05 14.09 2.46
N LYS A 46 29.35 13.29 3.28
CA LYS A 46 30.03 12.43 4.25
C LYS A 46 30.49 11.13 3.59
N SER A 47 31.80 10.90 3.61
CA SER A 47 32.41 9.61 3.31
C SER A 47 32.02 8.59 4.39
N GLY A 48 31.29 7.54 4.02
CA GLY A 48 30.97 6.43 4.92
C GLY A 48 29.74 5.65 4.46
N TYR A 49 29.92 4.36 4.21
CA TYR A 49 28.82 3.46 3.85
C TYR A 49 27.88 3.26 5.05
N GLY A 50 26.60 3.60 4.90
CA GLY A 50 25.56 2.95 5.69
C GLY A 50 25.12 3.58 7.02
N ASN A 51 25.21 4.90 7.17
CA ASN A 51 24.80 5.56 8.42
C ASN A 51 23.55 6.40 8.21
N CYS A 52 22.39 5.78 7.97
CA CYS A 52 21.12 6.48 8.13
C CYS A 52 21.04 6.97 9.58
N ARG A 53 20.92 8.28 9.77
CA ARG A 53 20.97 8.95 11.08
C ARG A 53 19.66 8.85 11.83
N ASP A 54 18.55 8.86 11.09
CA ASP A 54 17.22 8.88 11.66
C ASP A 54 16.27 7.92 10.95
N TYR A 55 15.01 7.91 11.40
CA TYR A 55 13.96 7.08 10.84
C TYR A 55 13.58 7.46 9.40
N LEU A 56 13.68 8.74 9.05
CA LEU A 56 13.24 9.30 7.77
C LEU A 56 14.29 9.03 6.68
N GLU A 57 15.57 9.13 6.99
CA GLU A 57 16.66 8.68 6.12
C GLU A 57 16.55 7.17 5.81
N LYS A 58 16.15 6.35 6.79
CA LYS A 58 15.89 4.90 6.58
C LYS A 58 14.67 4.67 5.71
N ALA A 59 13.60 5.43 5.92
CA ALA A 59 12.40 5.35 5.12
C ALA A 59 12.70 5.70 3.65
N SER A 60 13.46 6.77 3.40
CA SER A 60 13.84 7.21 2.05
C SER A 60 14.76 6.19 1.37
N SER A 61 15.76 5.69 2.08
CA SER A 61 16.62 4.59 1.61
C SER A 61 15.82 3.31 1.34
N GLY A 62 14.75 3.10 2.11
CA GLY A 62 13.80 2.00 1.92
C GLY A 62 12.97 2.18 0.66
N VAL A 63 12.53 3.40 0.32
CA VAL A 63 11.84 3.67 -0.95
C VAL A 63 12.72 3.23 -2.11
N ILE A 64 13.98 3.68 -2.15
CA ILE A 64 14.94 3.29 -3.20
C ILE A 64 15.10 1.76 -3.25
N ASN A 65 15.30 1.10 -2.11
CA ASN A 65 15.42 -0.36 -2.06
C ASN A 65 14.16 -1.08 -2.56
N LEU A 66 12.96 -0.56 -2.27
CA LEU A 66 11.70 -1.13 -2.72
C LEU A 66 11.53 -0.99 -4.24
N LEU A 67 11.82 0.19 -4.79
CA LEU A 67 11.80 0.44 -6.23
C LEU A 67 12.68 -0.60 -6.95
N ILE A 68 13.94 -0.76 -6.53
CA ILE A 68 14.86 -1.75 -7.12
C ILE A 68 14.30 -3.17 -7.00
N THR A 69 13.86 -3.55 -5.79
CA THR A 69 13.37 -4.90 -5.52
C THR A 69 12.18 -5.26 -6.41
N LEU A 70 11.22 -4.34 -6.56
CA LEU A 70 10.04 -4.54 -7.40
C LEU A 70 10.41 -4.55 -8.89
N LYS A 71 11.37 -3.71 -9.32
CA LYS A 71 11.80 -3.71 -10.72
C LYS A 71 12.56 -4.97 -11.09
N ASP A 72 13.40 -5.47 -10.19
CA ASP A 72 14.22 -6.67 -10.39
C ASP A 72 13.41 -7.93 -10.41
N LYS A 73 12.52 -8.10 -9.43
CA LYS A 73 11.88 -9.40 -9.19
C LYS A 73 10.53 -9.54 -9.84
N ASN A 74 9.86 -8.43 -10.11
CA ASN A 74 8.45 -8.45 -10.50
C ASN A 74 8.21 -7.83 -11.87
N GLY A 75 9.22 -7.17 -12.46
CA GLY A 75 9.08 -6.56 -13.78
C GLY A 75 8.02 -5.46 -13.84
N LEU A 76 7.67 -4.84 -12.70
CA LEU A 76 6.65 -3.80 -12.65
C LEU A 76 6.99 -2.65 -13.60
N GLU A 77 5.94 -2.11 -14.21
CA GLU A 77 5.99 -0.83 -14.89
C GLU A 77 6.32 0.28 -13.89
N TYR A 78 7.06 1.29 -14.32
CA TYR A 78 7.59 2.34 -13.45
C TYR A 78 6.48 3.08 -12.69
N ASP A 79 5.34 3.31 -13.33
CA ASP A 79 4.21 4.00 -12.75
C ASP A 79 3.60 3.22 -11.57
N LYS A 80 3.40 1.90 -11.73
CA LYS A 80 2.90 1.04 -10.65
C LYS A 80 3.90 0.88 -9.52
N LEU A 81 5.19 0.83 -9.87
CA LEU A 81 6.28 0.72 -8.92
C LEU A 81 6.38 1.96 -8.02
N ALA A 82 6.25 3.17 -8.58
CA ALA A 82 6.18 4.41 -7.82
C ALA A 82 4.95 4.45 -6.89
N GLU A 83 3.79 4.02 -7.39
CA GLU A 83 2.53 3.96 -6.64
C GLU A 83 2.63 3.06 -5.39
N TYR A 84 3.14 1.84 -5.53
CA TYR A 84 3.34 0.94 -4.38
C TYR A 84 4.41 1.46 -3.41
N ALA A 85 5.46 2.11 -3.91
CA ALA A 85 6.50 2.65 -3.05
C ALA A 85 5.99 3.82 -2.19
N ILE A 86 5.18 4.71 -2.77
CA ILE A 86 4.55 5.83 -2.06
C ILE A 86 3.51 5.32 -1.05
N LEU A 87 2.70 4.32 -1.43
CA LEU A 87 1.72 3.71 -0.54
C LEU A 87 2.41 3.02 0.66
N TRP A 88 3.49 2.27 0.41
CA TRP A 88 4.31 1.68 1.46
C TRP A 88 4.94 2.74 2.36
N LEU A 89 5.48 3.83 1.79
CA LEU A 89 6.08 4.91 2.57
C LEU A 89 5.07 5.54 3.52
N ARG A 90 3.86 5.89 3.03
CA ARG A 90 2.79 6.44 3.89
C ARG A 90 2.43 5.49 5.02
N TYR A 91 2.24 4.21 4.68
CA TYR A 91 1.95 3.18 5.65
C TYR A 91 3.05 3.09 6.71
N LYS A 92 4.31 3.06 6.28
CA LYS A 92 5.46 2.95 7.17
C LYS A 92 5.58 4.14 8.12
N LEU A 93 5.47 5.37 7.61
CA LEU A 93 5.52 6.59 8.43
C LEU A 93 4.38 6.62 9.46
N ASN A 94 3.19 6.15 9.09
CA ASN A 94 2.04 6.11 9.99
C ASN A 94 2.22 5.18 11.21
N GLN A 95 3.15 4.22 11.16
CA GLN A 95 3.42 3.28 12.25
C GLN A 95 4.24 3.89 13.40
N LYS A 96 4.84 5.08 13.21
CA LYS A 96 5.79 5.62 14.18
C LYS A 96 5.52 7.08 14.47
N SER A 97 5.16 7.39 15.71
CA SER A 97 5.17 8.75 16.23
C SER A 97 6.62 9.25 16.40
N PRO A 98 6.92 10.53 16.08
CA PRO A 98 6.01 11.57 15.58
C PRO A 98 5.84 11.60 14.05
N TYR A 99 6.47 10.67 13.33
CA TYR A 99 6.54 10.64 11.86
C TYR A 99 5.21 10.32 11.16
N ASN A 100 4.21 9.84 11.89
CA ASN A 100 2.85 9.69 11.37
C ASN A 100 2.24 11.00 10.86
N SER A 101 2.74 12.15 11.34
CA SER A 101 2.33 13.50 10.92
C SER A 101 3.13 14.07 9.73
N THR A 102 4.10 13.33 9.20
CA THR A 102 4.95 13.78 8.10
C THR A 102 4.16 13.89 6.79
N LYS A 103 4.18 15.08 6.17
CA LYS A 103 3.70 15.32 4.80
C LYS A 103 4.66 14.68 3.80
N LEU A 104 4.14 13.97 2.80
CA LEU A 104 4.99 13.25 1.86
C LEU A 104 5.80 14.18 0.95
N ASN A 105 5.23 15.33 0.54
CA ASN A 105 5.98 16.31 -0.22
C ASN A 105 7.17 16.89 0.58
N ASP A 106 6.96 17.30 1.84
CA ASP A 106 8.05 17.74 2.72
C ASP A 106 9.11 16.65 2.92
N PHE A 107 8.67 15.39 3.04
CA PHE A 107 9.57 14.24 3.14
C PHE A 107 10.39 14.08 1.87
N TYR A 108 9.77 14.21 0.70
CA TYR A 108 10.42 14.08 -0.59
C TYR A 108 11.56 15.09 -0.75
N THR A 109 11.27 16.38 -0.57
CA THR A 109 12.27 17.44 -0.69
C THR A 109 13.41 17.32 0.33
N LYS A 110 13.12 16.89 1.56
CA LYS A 110 14.13 16.80 2.63
C LYS A 110 14.96 15.53 2.59
N TYR A 111 14.38 14.40 2.18
CA TYR A 111 15.00 13.08 2.33
C TYR A 111 15.11 12.29 1.03
N VAL A 112 14.25 12.48 0.04
CA VAL A 112 14.40 11.76 -1.24
C VAL A 112 15.35 12.52 -2.15
N GLU A 113 15.12 13.81 -2.38
CA GLU A 113 15.97 14.65 -3.22
C GLU A 113 17.40 14.81 -2.70
N LYS A 114 17.59 14.71 -1.37
CA LYS A 114 18.91 14.84 -0.73
C LYS A 114 19.69 13.52 -0.68
N ASN A 115 19.09 12.42 -1.11
CA ASN A 115 19.77 11.13 -1.18
C ASN A 115 20.70 11.12 -2.39
N LYS A 116 21.97 10.72 -2.22
CA LYS A 116 22.94 10.67 -3.33
C LYS A 116 22.48 9.77 -4.49
N TYR A 117 21.72 8.73 -4.19
CA TYR A 117 21.19 7.81 -5.21
C TYR A 117 20.03 8.41 -6.01
N TYR A 118 19.52 9.60 -5.67
CA TYR A 118 18.31 10.18 -6.26
C TYR A 118 18.34 10.27 -7.80
N ASP A 119 19.47 10.74 -8.35
CA ASP A 119 19.69 10.88 -9.79
C ASP A 119 20.28 9.63 -10.45
N GLU A 120 20.53 8.56 -9.67
CA GLU A 120 21.02 7.31 -10.23
C GLU A 120 19.92 6.58 -11.01
N LYS A 121 20.33 5.89 -12.07
CA LYS A 121 19.44 5.04 -12.87
C LYS A 121 19.04 3.79 -12.09
N ILE A 122 17.77 3.43 -12.14
CA ILE A 122 17.28 2.23 -11.46
C ILE A 122 17.90 0.94 -12.03
N LYS A 123 18.20 0.91 -13.33
CA LYS A 123 18.78 -0.24 -14.06
C LYS A 123 19.61 0.17 -15.28
N GLY A 124 20.93 0.21 -15.15
CA GLY A 124 21.85 0.30 -16.28
C GLY A 124 21.56 1.47 -17.24
N ASN A 125 22.08 1.39 -18.46
CA ASN A 125 21.84 2.42 -19.47
C ASN A 125 20.44 2.31 -20.07
N GLY A 126 19.73 3.44 -20.14
CA GLY A 126 18.39 3.56 -20.75
C GLY A 126 17.22 3.49 -19.77
N SER A 127 17.42 3.08 -18.51
CA SER A 127 16.34 3.15 -17.51
C SER A 127 16.20 4.55 -16.91
N PRO A 128 14.99 4.93 -16.45
CA PRO A 128 14.80 6.17 -15.72
C PRO A 128 15.56 6.19 -14.38
N THR A 129 15.79 7.39 -13.89
CA THR A 129 16.35 7.65 -12.55
C THR A 129 15.29 7.41 -11.46
N TYR A 130 15.72 7.28 -10.21
CA TYR A 130 14.76 7.17 -9.09
C TYR A 130 13.87 8.42 -9.00
N LYS A 131 14.46 9.60 -9.21
CA LYS A 131 13.74 10.86 -9.40
C LYS A 131 12.61 10.75 -10.41
N GLU A 132 12.93 10.38 -11.65
CA GLU A 132 11.96 10.31 -12.75
C GLU A 132 10.81 9.33 -12.45
N ILE A 133 11.10 8.24 -11.75
CA ILE A 133 10.10 7.25 -11.35
C ILE A 133 9.15 7.83 -10.30
N ILE A 134 9.69 8.45 -9.24
CA ILE A 134 8.86 8.94 -8.14
C ILE A 134 8.08 10.20 -8.56
N ASP A 135 8.68 11.09 -9.35
CA ASP A 135 8.07 12.31 -9.86
C ASP A 135 6.79 12.04 -10.69
N LYS A 136 6.69 10.88 -11.34
CA LYS A 136 5.48 10.45 -12.07
C LYS A 136 4.23 10.32 -11.20
N LYS A 137 4.42 10.17 -9.88
CA LYS A 137 3.33 10.02 -8.90
C LYS A 137 3.35 11.16 -7.88
N LYS A 138 3.79 12.35 -8.31
CA LYS A 138 3.76 13.57 -7.48
C LYS A 138 2.36 13.89 -6.97
N ASP A 139 1.32 13.60 -7.75
CA ASP A 139 -0.09 13.70 -7.36
C ASP A 139 -0.46 12.87 -6.11
N LEU A 140 0.23 11.75 -5.87
CA LEU A 140 0.08 10.95 -4.65
C LEU A 140 0.91 11.53 -3.48
N MET A 141 2.05 12.16 -3.75
CA MET A 141 2.90 12.80 -2.72
C MET A 141 2.28 14.09 -2.17
N ASP A 142 1.54 14.81 -3.00
CA ASP A 142 0.85 16.05 -2.63
C ASP A 142 -0.51 15.79 -1.94
N MET A 143 -0.96 14.53 -1.86
CA MET A 143 -2.21 14.17 -1.21
C MET A 143 -2.22 14.58 0.27
N ASN A 144 -3.38 15.03 0.75
CA ASN A 144 -3.55 15.38 2.15
C ASN A 144 -3.26 14.17 3.05
N ILE A 145 -2.48 14.42 4.11
CA ILE A 145 -2.04 13.39 5.03
C ILE A 145 -3.20 12.61 5.68
N LYS A 146 -4.30 13.28 6.03
CA LYS A 146 -5.46 12.64 6.66
C LYS A 146 -6.17 11.73 5.67
N GLU A 147 -6.34 12.19 4.43
CA GLU A 147 -6.94 11.41 3.34
C GLU A 147 -6.10 10.16 3.03
N MET A 148 -4.80 10.35 2.82
CA MET A 148 -3.90 9.26 2.48
C MET A 148 -3.79 8.21 3.60
N SER A 149 -3.87 8.65 4.86
CA SER A 149 -3.83 7.75 6.02
C SER A 149 -5.04 6.81 6.11
N LYS A 150 -6.17 7.16 5.50
CA LYS A 150 -7.36 6.29 5.47
C LYS A 150 -7.08 4.95 4.77
N PHE A 151 -6.09 4.90 3.86
CA PHE A 151 -5.69 3.69 3.14
C PHE A 151 -4.75 2.77 3.93
N ASN A 152 -4.18 3.22 5.04
CA ASN A 152 -3.19 2.43 5.79
C ASN A 152 -3.76 1.11 6.33
N TYR A 153 -4.99 1.15 6.85
CA TYR A 153 -5.65 -0.05 7.39
C TYR A 153 -5.95 -1.08 6.29
N PRO A 154 -6.69 -0.77 5.20
CA PRO A 154 -6.95 -1.74 4.15
C PRO A 154 -5.67 -2.21 3.45
N PHE A 155 -4.69 -1.33 3.23
CA PHE A 155 -3.38 -1.73 2.69
C PHE A 155 -2.67 -2.74 3.61
N SER A 156 -2.69 -2.51 4.94
CA SER A 156 -2.08 -3.43 5.90
C SER A 156 -2.72 -4.82 5.90
N ILE A 157 -4.04 -4.90 5.68
CA ILE A 157 -4.75 -6.16 5.53
C ILE A 157 -4.22 -6.93 4.32
N LEU A 158 -4.07 -6.27 3.16
CA LEU A 158 -3.51 -6.91 1.96
C LEU A 158 -2.07 -7.38 2.20
N VAL A 159 -1.22 -6.55 2.80
CA VAL A 159 0.15 -6.93 3.17
C VAL A 159 0.19 -8.19 4.03
N ILE A 160 -0.71 -8.32 5.01
CA ILE A 160 -0.79 -9.49 5.88
C ILE A 160 -1.28 -10.72 5.12
N LEU A 161 -2.40 -10.61 4.40
CA LEU A 161 -3.02 -11.72 3.68
C LEU A 161 -2.06 -12.29 2.63
N TYR A 162 -1.46 -11.44 1.79
CA TYR A 162 -0.51 -11.87 0.77
C TYR A 162 0.75 -12.52 1.34
N ASN A 163 1.31 -12.01 2.45
CA ASN A 163 2.49 -12.63 3.06
C ASN A 163 2.21 -13.99 3.72
N GLU A 164 0.96 -14.26 4.12
CA GLU A 164 0.61 -15.50 4.80
C GLU A 164 0.21 -16.64 3.84
N ILE A 165 0.16 -16.35 2.54
CA ILE A 165 0.09 -17.36 1.49
C ILE A 165 1.35 -18.23 1.55
N LYS A 166 1.16 -19.54 1.73
CA LYS A 166 2.24 -20.55 1.73
C LYS A 166 1.81 -21.73 0.89
N ASN A 167 2.70 -22.21 0.01
CA ASN A 167 2.43 -23.33 -0.88
C ASN A 167 1.08 -23.18 -1.62
N ASN A 168 0.80 -21.97 -2.11
CA ASN A 168 -0.45 -21.60 -2.78
C ASN A 168 -1.72 -21.84 -1.95
N LYS A 169 -1.61 -21.76 -0.61
CA LYS A 169 -2.73 -21.86 0.33
C LYS A 169 -2.70 -20.68 1.30
N LEU A 170 -3.88 -20.13 1.58
CA LEU A 170 -4.10 -19.13 2.61
C LEU A 170 -4.76 -19.81 3.81
N ASP A 171 -4.26 -19.55 5.02
CA ASP A 171 -4.85 -20.06 6.27
C ASP A 171 -6.03 -19.18 6.70
N CYS A 172 -7.19 -19.46 6.12
CA CYS A 172 -8.42 -18.68 6.29
C CYS A 172 -8.92 -18.68 7.73
N LYS A 173 -8.71 -19.77 8.48
CA LYS A 173 -9.14 -19.87 9.89
C LYS A 173 -8.45 -18.84 10.77
N LYS A 174 -7.16 -18.57 10.50
CA LYS A 174 -6.36 -17.61 11.27
C LYS A 174 -6.66 -16.15 10.91
N TYR A 175 -7.13 -15.89 9.69
CA TYR A 175 -7.32 -14.53 9.15
C TYR A 175 -8.77 -14.25 8.74
N LEU A 176 -9.72 -14.99 9.30
CA LEU A 176 -11.12 -15.02 8.86
C LEU A 176 -11.78 -13.63 8.79
N SER A 177 -11.49 -12.74 9.73
CA SER A 177 -12.09 -11.40 9.79
C SER A 177 -11.44 -10.37 8.85
N TYR A 178 -10.28 -10.66 8.26
CA TYR A 178 -9.52 -9.69 7.47
C TYR A 178 -10.22 -9.34 6.14
N PRO A 179 -10.71 -10.31 5.34
CA PRO A 179 -11.46 -10.00 4.13
C PRO A 179 -12.72 -9.17 4.38
N GLU A 180 -13.45 -9.45 5.45
CA GLU A 180 -14.64 -8.69 5.85
C GLU A 180 -14.29 -7.27 6.31
N ASN A 181 -13.28 -7.12 7.15
CA ASN A 181 -12.77 -5.82 7.57
C ASN A 181 -12.29 -4.97 6.38
N PHE A 182 -11.67 -5.60 5.39
CA PHE A 182 -11.29 -4.92 4.16
C PHE A 182 -12.52 -4.42 3.40
N ALA A 183 -13.51 -5.29 3.15
CA ALA A 183 -14.72 -4.94 2.41
C ALA A 183 -15.52 -3.80 3.09
N ASN A 184 -15.67 -3.88 4.42
CA ASN A 184 -16.31 -2.83 5.22
C ASN A 184 -15.56 -1.50 5.10
N LYS A 185 -14.23 -1.53 5.26
CA LYS A 185 -13.44 -0.30 5.13
C LYS A 185 -13.47 0.24 3.71
N PHE A 186 -13.43 -0.62 2.71
CA PHE A 186 -13.54 -0.23 1.31
C PHE A 186 -14.85 0.49 1.03
N LYS A 187 -15.97 -0.02 1.54
CA LYS A 187 -17.30 0.61 1.42
C LYS A 187 -17.31 2.02 2.03
N GLU A 188 -16.73 2.20 3.22
CA GLU A 188 -16.59 3.52 3.85
C GLU A 188 -15.79 4.49 2.97
N LEU A 189 -14.65 4.05 2.44
CA LEU A 189 -13.79 4.87 1.58
C LEU A 189 -14.48 5.23 0.26
N ASN A 190 -15.23 4.29 -0.32
CA ASN A 190 -15.92 4.49 -1.58
C ASN A 190 -17.07 5.51 -1.47
N ASN A 191 -17.75 5.53 -0.32
CA ASN A 191 -18.88 6.40 0.00
C ASN A 191 -18.49 7.73 0.65
N ASP A 192 -17.20 7.97 0.88
CA ASP A 192 -16.74 9.23 1.42
C ASP A 192 -17.00 10.35 0.41
N SER A 193 -17.93 11.26 0.73
CA SER A 193 -18.28 12.38 -0.15
C SER A 193 -17.29 13.55 -0.05
N SER A 194 -16.52 13.62 1.05
CA SER A 194 -15.56 14.71 1.30
C SER A 194 -14.38 14.73 0.31
N ILE A 195 -14.18 13.62 -0.40
CA ILE A 195 -13.11 13.38 -1.38
C ILE A 195 -13.62 13.47 -2.83
N THR A 196 -14.81 14.02 -3.04
CA THR A 196 -15.39 14.22 -4.38
C THR A 196 -14.39 14.97 -5.27
N GLY A 197 -14.14 14.44 -6.48
CA GLY A 197 -13.17 15.01 -7.42
C GLY A 197 -11.69 14.73 -7.10
N ASN A 198 -11.37 14.05 -5.99
CA ASN A 198 -9.99 13.68 -5.66
C ASN A 198 -9.54 12.47 -6.50
N THR A 199 -8.93 12.75 -7.64
CA THR A 199 -8.48 11.74 -8.61
C THR A 199 -7.42 10.81 -8.01
N SER A 200 -6.44 11.36 -7.28
CA SER A 200 -5.40 10.60 -6.58
C SER A 200 -6.00 9.60 -5.58
N TYR A 201 -7.02 10.01 -4.82
CA TYR A 201 -7.71 9.14 -3.87
C TYR A 201 -8.39 7.98 -4.59
N ARG A 202 -9.13 8.27 -5.67
CA ARG A 202 -9.83 7.25 -6.46
C ARG A 202 -8.86 6.28 -7.12
N LYS A 203 -7.69 6.73 -7.56
CA LYS A 203 -6.60 5.86 -8.05
C LYS A 203 -6.14 4.88 -6.97
N LEU A 204 -5.85 5.34 -5.75
CA LEU A 204 -5.45 4.46 -4.65
C LEU A 204 -6.54 3.44 -4.29
N LEU A 205 -7.80 3.89 -4.23
CA LEU A 205 -8.93 3.02 -3.95
C LEU A 205 -9.09 1.94 -5.03
N SER A 206 -8.94 2.31 -6.30
CA SER A 206 -8.96 1.38 -7.44
C SER A 206 -7.84 0.35 -7.35
N THR A 207 -6.61 0.76 -7.02
CA THR A 207 -5.47 -0.14 -6.84
C THR A 207 -5.72 -1.15 -5.72
N LEU A 208 -6.21 -0.72 -4.55
CA LEU A 208 -6.55 -1.64 -3.47
C LEU A 208 -7.70 -2.59 -3.82
N SER A 209 -8.72 -2.10 -4.56
CA SER A 209 -9.83 -2.91 -5.07
C SER A 209 -9.32 -4.03 -5.97
N TYR A 210 -8.48 -3.67 -6.94
CA TYR A 210 -7.86 -4.62 -7.87
C TYR A 210 -7.04 -5.68 -7.12
N ASP A 211 -6.21 -5.25 -6.18
CA ASP A 211 -5.35 -6.14 -5.39
C ASP A 211 -6.14 -7.09 -4.50
N TYR A 212 -7.26 -6.63 -3.93
CA TYR A 212 -8.19 -7.47 -3.17
C TYR A 212 -8.90 -8.48 -4.07
N ASN A 213 -9.42 -8.04 -5.22
CA ASN A 213 -10.11 -8.91 -6.15
C ASN A 213 -9.18 -10.00 -6.69
N ASN A 214 -7.89 -9.72 -6.85
CA ASN A 214 -6.89 -10.74 -7.16
C ASN A 214 -6.77 -11.82 -6.07
N LEU A 215 -6.80 -11.45 -4.77
CA LEU A 215 -6.85 -12.43 -3.67
C LEU A 215 -8.15 -13.24 -3.74
N LYS A 216 -9.29 -12.55 -3.84
CA LYS A 216 -10.62 -13.16 -3.93
C LYS A 216 -10.66 -14.18 -5.07
N ASN A 217 -10.36 -13.78 -6.30
CA ASN A 217 -10.43 -14.66 -7.45
C ASN A 217 -9.54 -15.91 -7.31
N LYS A 218 -8.41 -15.79 -6.61
CA LYS A 218 -7.47 -16.91 -6.44
C LYS A 218 -7.84 -17.85 -5.28
N TYR A 219 -8.37 -17.31 -4.19
CA TYR A 219 -8.50 -18.01 -2.90
C TYR A 219 -9.92 -18.10 -2.34
N ASP A 220 -10.89 -17.39 -2.92
CA ASP A 220 -12.29 -17.51 -2.54
C ASP A 220 -12.77 -18.95 -2.74
N ASN A 221 -13.54 -19.46 -1.77
CA ASN A 221 -14.03 -20.83 -1.70
C ASN A 221 -12.94 -21.93 -1.68
N LYS A 222 -11.64 -21.58 -1.65
CA LYS A 222 -10.54 -22.52 -1.40
C LYS A 222 -10.17 -22.51 0.07
N ASN A 223 -10.26 -23.67 0.74
CA ASN A 223 -9.89 -23.85 2.16
C ASN A 223 -10.69 -22.97 3.14
N SER A 224 -11.98 -22.69 2.87
CA SER A 224 -12.89 -21.93 3.75
C SER A 224 -12.61 -20.43 3.88
N CYS A 225 -11.93 -19.82 2.90
CA CYS A 225 -11.85 -18.37 2.79
C CYS A 225 -13.15 -17.84 2.19
N ASN A 226 -13.80 -16.91 2.90
CA ASN A 226 -14.90 -16.12 2.37
C ASN A 226 -14.39 -14.69 2.13
N PHE A 227 -14.35 -14.29 0.86
CA PHE A 227 -14.02 -12.92 0.47
C PHE A 227 -15.29 -12.19 0.04
N PRO A 228 -15.85 -11.31 0.88
CA PRO A 228 -17.04 -10.55 0.50
C PRO A 228 -16.81 -9.75 -0.79
N PRO A 229 -17.84 -9.64 -1.66
CA PRO A 229 -17.75 -8.76 -2.81
C PRO A 229 -17.55 -7.31 -2.34
N LEU A 230 -16.74 -6.55 -3.08
CA LEU A 230 -16.60 -5.12 -2.85
C LEU A 230 -17.81 -4.38 -3.44
N SER A 231 -18.22 -3.28 -2.82
CA SER A 231 -19.20 -2.37 -3.42
C SER A 231 -18.68 -1.85 -4.76
N GLU A 232 -19.56 -1.68 -5.75
CA GLU A 232 -19.19 -1.06 -7.02
C GLU A 232 -18.56 0.31 -6.76
N LEU A 233 -17.47 0.61 -7.46
CA LEU A 233 -16.82 1.92 -7.35
C LEU A 233 -17.82 2.98 -7.78
N ASN A 234 -18.07 3.97 -6.92
CA ASN A 234 -18.95 5.08 -7.23
C ASN A 234 -18.34 5.82 -8.42
N SER A 235 -18.92 5.60 -9.60
CA SER A 235 -18.59 6.33 -10.83
C SER A 235 -19.18 7.72 -10.67
N GLN A 236 -18.46 8.58 -9.95
CA GLN A 236 -18.83 9.99 -9.92
C GLN A 236 -18.61 10.49 -11.35
N LYS A 237 -19.75 10.83 -12.00
CA LYS A 237 -19.86 11.26 -13.40
C LYS A 237 -18.63 12.08 -13.81
N SER A 238 -17.98 11.63 -14.86
CA SER A 238 -16.93 12.37 -15.57
C SER A 238 -17.36 13.82 -15.74
N PHE A 239 -16.46 14.74 -15.40
CA PHE A 239 -16.63 16.14 -15.75
C PHE A 239 -16.85 16.28 -17.25
N THR A 240 -17.83 17.11 -17.55
CA THR A 240 -18.26 17.57 -18.86
C THR A 240 -17.08 18.05 -19.69
N GLN A 241 -17.10 17.59 -20.93
CA GLN A 241 -16.51 18.18 -22.13
C GLN A 241 -16.55 19.72 -22.07
N ASN A 242 -15.38 20.36 -22.05
CA ASN A 242 -15.23 21.72 -22.55
C ASN A 242 -14.41 21.68 -23.82
N SER A 243 -15.13 21.95 -24.91
CA SER A 243 -14.69 22.23 -26.25
C SER A 243 -13.73 23.42 -26.29
N LEU A 244 -12.69 23.31 -27.11
CA LEU A 244 -12.19 24.41 -27.94
C LEU A 244 -11.68 23.76 -29.24
N GLU A 245 -12.61 23.77 -30.21
CA GLU A 245 -12.48 23.80 -31.67
C GLU A 245 -11.18 23.34 -32.35
N GLY A 246 -11.34 22.43 -33.31
CA GLY A 246 -10.35 22.22 -34.37
C GLY A 246 -10.52 20.94 -35.20
N SER A 247 -11.52 20.93 -36.09
CA SER A 247 -11.53 20.18 -37.38
C SER A 247 -11.52 18.64 -37.42
N GLY A 248 -12.67 18.07 -37.80
CA GLY A 248 -12.75 17.28 -39.06
C GLY A 248 -12.66 15.75 -39.04
N GLN A 249 -13.83 15.13 -39.28
CA GLN A 249 -14.10 13.89 -40.05
C GLN A 249 -14.25 12.52 -39.35
N THR A 250 -15.31 11.87 -39.83
CA THR A 250 -16.03 10.67 -39.40
C THR A 250 -15.55 9.41 -40.15
N LEU A 251 -15.48 8.27 -39.46
CA LEU A 251 -15.80 6.88 -39.88
C LEU A 251 -15.28 5.98 -38.73
N GLY A 252 -15.94 4.97 -38.15
CA GLY A 252 -17.16 4.21 -38.39
C GLY A 252 -17.01 2.89 -37.59
N GLU A 253 -18.00 2.52 -36.77
CA GLU A 253 -18.37 1.14 -36.34
C GLU A 253 -17.29 0.20 -35.71
N THR A 254 -17.47 -0.52 -34.59
CA THR A 254 -18.63 -1.14 -33.92
C THR A 254 -18.19 -1.50 -32.49
N LEU A 255 -18.91 -1.08 -31.45
CA LEU A 255 -18.89 -1.80 -30.16
C LEU A 255 -20.32 -2.14 -29.78
N LYS A 256 -20.65 -3.39 -30.03
CA LYS A 256 -21.92 -4.03 -29.72
C LYS A 256 -22.16 -3.95 -28.21
N VAL A 257 -23.08 -3.08 -27.86
CA VAL A 257 -23.76 -2.98 -26.57
C VAL A 257 -24.38 -4.32 -26.21
N THR A 258 -24.01 -4.88 -25.06
CA THR A 258 -24.90 -5.75 -24.29
C THR A 258 -25.11 -5.08 -22.93
N SER A 259 -25.98 -4.07 -22.94
CA SER A 259 -26.58 -3.54 -21.72
C SER A 259 -27.63 -4.54 -21.25
N SER A 260 -27.33 -5.27 -20.17
CA SER A 260 -28.35 -5.98 -19.41
C SER A 260 -29.06 -4.97 -18.51
N SER A 261 -30.29 -4.63 -18.88
CA SER A 261 -31.23 -3.85 -18.08
C SER A 261 -31.53 -4.58 -16.76
N SER A 262 -31.10 -4.00 -15.63
CA SER A 262 -31.61 -4.37 -14.31
C SER A 262 -32.68 -3.37 -13.90
N SER A 263 -33.88 -3.88 -13.69
CA SER A 263 -35.09 -3.17 -13.31
C SER A 263 -34.95 -2.49 -11.94
N ILE A 264 -35.08 -1.17 -11.91
CA ILE A 264 -35.16 -0.38 -10.68
C ILE A 264 -36.56 -0.57 -10.10
N SER A 265 -36.67 -1.38 -9.04
CA SER A 265 -37.81 -1.31 -8.13
C SER A 265 -37.59 -0.13 -7.18
N THR A 266 -38.34 0.96 -7.39
CA THR A 266 -38.40 2.08 -6.46
C THR A 266 -39.27 1.71 -5.28
N THR A 267 -38.68 1.23 -4.18
CA THR A 267 -39.35 1.18 -2.88
C THR A 267 -38.95 2.41 -2.07
N LEU A 268 -39.85 3.38 -2.00
CA LEU A 268 -39.80 4.49 -1.06
C LEU A 268 -39.98 3.95 0.37
N ILE A 269 -39.01 4.18 1.25
CA ILE A 269 -39.16 4.03 2.71
C ILE A 269 -38.53 5.26 3.39
N PRO A 270 -39.16 5.79 4.45
CA PRO A 270 -39.06 7.19 4.84
C PRO A 270 -37.80 7.51 5.62
N ALA A 271 -37.44 8.79 5.57
CA ALA A 271 -36.47 9.41 6.46
C ALA A 271 -36.86 9.21 7.93
N LEU A 272 -36.11 8.39 8.66
CA LEU A 272 -36.04 8.48 10.12
C LEU A 272 -34.58 8.50 10.59
N SER A 273 -34.28 9.60 11.27
CA SER A 273 -33.11 9.87 12.09
C SER A 273 -32.68 8.69 12.95
N THR A 274 -31.41 8.27 12.83
CA THR A 274 -30.68 7.59 13.91
C THR A 274 -29.20 8.05 13.93
N PHE A 275 -28.97 9.28 14.37
CA PHE A 275 -27.69 9.66 14.97
C PHE A 275 -27.52 8.89 16.29
N SER A 276 -27.06 7.63 16.28
CA SER A 276 -26.69 6.95 17.54
C SER A 276 -25.86 5.66 17.42
N VAL A 277 -24.89 5.55 16.49
CA VAL A 277 -23.98 4.36 16.46
C VAL A 277 -22.49 4.70 16.32
N ILE A 278 -22.11 5.99 16.29
CA ILE A 278 -20.74 6.40 15.96
C ILE A 278 -19.68 6.31 17.10
N PRO A 279 -19.97 6.19 18.42
CA PRO A 279 -18.86 6.19 19.39
C PRO A 279 -18.08 4.87 19.49
N VAL A 280 -18.69 3.71 19.17
CA VAL A 280 -18.13 2.40 19.56
C VAL A 280 -17.06 1.89 18.57
N PHE A 281 -17.17 2.22 17.28
CA PHE A 281 -16.25 1.71 16.25
C PHE A 281 -14.99 2.56 16.03
N LEU A 282 -15.02 3.85 16.38
CA LEU A 282 -13.83 4.71 16.42
C LEU A 282 -12.82 4.24 17.47
N GLY A 283 -13.30 3.72 18.62
CA GLY A 283 -12.44 3.15 19.66
C GLY A 283 -11.72 1.86 19.23
N ILE A 284 -12.35 1.05 18.37
CA ILE A 284 -11.77 -0.17 17.79
C ILE A 284 -10.74 0.20 16.72
N ALA A 285 -11.09 1.07 15.77
CA ALA A 285 -10.17 1.51 14.73
C ALA A 285 -8.93 2.20 15.30
N TYR A 286 -9.05 3.08 16.31
CA TYR A 286 -7.91 3.74 16.93
C TYR A 286 -6.97 2.77 17.67
N LYS A 287 -7.52 1.79 18.40
CA LYS A 287 -6.76 0.76 19.14
C LYS A 287 -6.02 -0.20 18.19
N TYR A 288 -6.61 -0.57 17.06
CA TYR A 288 -5.97 -1.46 16.07
C TYR A 288 -5.06 -0.70 15.08
N SER A 289 -5.38 0.55 14.73
CA SER A 289 -4.64 1.37 13.75
C SER A 289 -3.37 2.02 14.31
N LEU A 290 -3.30 2.35 15.60
CA LEU A 290 -2.14 3.04 16.17
C LEU A 290 -1.17 2.10 16.93
N PHE A 291 -1.62 0.91 17.34
CA PHE A 291 -0.81 -0.02 18.15
C PHE A 291 -0.99 -1.52 17.85
N GLY A 292 -2.12 -1.96 17.29
CA GLY A 292 -2.43 -3.39 17.14
C GLY A 292 -1.66 -4.07 16.01
N VAL A 293 -1.60 -3.44 14.84
CA VAL A 293 -0.97 -3.98 13.63
C VAL A 293 0.55 -4.12 13.80
N ASP A 294 1.22 -3.11 14.35
CA ASP A 294 2.68 -3.13 14.57
C ASP A 294 3.11 -4.22 15.55
N LYS A 295 2.34 -4.43 16.63
CA LYS A 295 2.59 -5.49 17.60
C LYS A 295 2.41 -6.88 16.97
N LEU A 296 1.49 -7.02 16.01
CA LEU A 296 1.31 -8.26 15.24
C LEU A 296 2.49 -8.51 14.28
N PHE A 297 2.96 -7.49 13.54
CA PHE A 297 4.12 -7.61 12.67
C PHE A 297 5.40 -7.96 13.44
N GLN A 298 5.68 -7.27 14.56
CA GLN A 298 6.82 -7.56 15.42
C GLN A 298 6.74 -9.00 15.98
N ARG A 299 5.58 -9.44 16.48
CA ARG A 299 5.40 -10.81 17.00
C ARG A 299 5.60 -11.87 15.92
N GLN A 300 5.07 -11.67 14.71
CA GLN A 300 5.25 -12.61 13.60
C GLN A 300 6.71 -12.68 13.12
N TYR A 301 7.38 -11.54 13.01
CA TYR A 301 8.80 -11.47 12.66
C TYR A 301 9.66 -12.23 13.68
N LEU A 302 9.42 -12.01 14.98
CA LEU A 302 10.12 -12.72 16.06
C LEU A 302 9.88 -14.23 15.98
N ARG A 303 8.64 -14.68 15.73
CA ARG A 303 8.32 -16.10 15.53
C ARG A 303 9.06 -16.72 14.35
N LYS A 304 9.12 -16.04 13.19
CA LYS A 304 9.88 -16.52 12.02
C LYS A 304 11.38 -16.60 12.33
N LYS A 305 11.94 -15.62 13.05
CA LYS A 305 13.36 -15.61 13.44
C LYS A 305 13.70 -16.73 14.43
N LEU A 306 12.86 -16.94 15.45
CA LEU A 306 13.00 -18.06 16.39
C LEU A 306 12.95 -19.40 15.66
N LYS A 307 11.97 -19.63 14.79
CA LYS A 307 11.89 -20.86 13.98
C LYS A 307 13.14 -21.12 13.14
N LYS A 308 13.76 -20.07 12.57
CA LYS A 308 15.00 -20.18 11.79
C LYS A 308 16.21 -20.57 12.66
N ILE A 309 16.29 -20.04 13.89
CA ILE A 309 17.33 -20.41 14.86
C ILE A 309 17.14 -21.85 15.33
N THR A 310 15.92 -22.25 15.69
CA THR A 310 15.60 -23.63 16.08
C THR A 310 15.94 -24.64 14.98
N LYS A 311 15.65 -24.31 13.70
CA LYS A 311 16.00 -25.17 12.57
C LYS A 311 17.51 -25.30 12.37
N LYS A 312 18.30 -24.24 12.62
CA LYS A 312 19.77 -24.30 12.57
C LYS A 312 20.36 -25.14 13.70
N MET A 313 19.82 -25.06 14.91
CA MET A 313 20.28 -25.88 16.04
C MET A 313 20.02 -27.38 15.79
N LYS A 314 18.88 -27.74 15.20
CA LYS A 314 18.55 -29.13 14.82
C LYS A 314 19.39 -29.71 13.67
N LEU A 315 20.12 -28.88 12.94
CA LEU A 315 20.97 -29.29 11.81
C LEU A 315 22.45 -29.40 12.21
N ASN A 316 22.80 -28.92 13.41
CA ASN A 316 24.14 -28.95 14.00
C ASN A 316 24.24 -29.95 15.16
N ILE A 317 23.24 -30.83 15.30
CA ILE A 317 23.23 -32.03 16.14
C ILE A 317 23.13 -33.20 15.17
#